data_AF-A0A7V5MQ13-F1
#
_entry.id   AF-A0A7V5MQ13-F1
#
_cell.length_a   1.000
_cell.length_b   1.000
_cell.length_c   1.000
_cell.angle_alpha   90.00
_cell.angle_beta   90.00
_cell.angle_gamma   90.00
#
_symmetry.space_group_name_H-M   'P 1'
#
loop_
_entity.id
_entity.type
_entity.pdbx_description
1 polymer ?
#
loop_
_entity_poly.entity_id
_entity_poly.type
_entity_poly.pdbx_seq_one_letter_code
_entity_poly.pdbx_strand_id
1 'polypeptide(L)'
;MACCSSTGWSADATICFDARCTGNNVAGKGKRRNIGITLGLAGVAPDETPQARRAAQFFELPLILVAVWILIDWYLEARNIYPHFFGLLTDWIVWLVFTIELVTMLVLVRDRWRYLRTNWLSVVIVVTGMSVLWGRESYFGALRMLRLLLIVPILVNLSGTVRRILTQNHLGATLLLVSLFTLMSGLLVAGIDPAFEDAWDGIWWAWVTVSTVGYGDLVPETPAGRVFGAILILVGVGFFSLITANFAAFFVSQEEEEVKEREEILEEEERTLLMRVTEIEQRLARVEWLMERVERHLEKQASDPGEGKTD
;
A
#
# COMPACT_ATOMS: atom_id res chain seq x y z
N MET A 1 -34.07 11.12 -4.47
CA MET A 1 -35.54 11.25 -4.54
C MET A 1 -36.11 10.00 -3.89
N ALA A 2 -36.77 9.99 -2.74
CA ALA A 2 -37.50 11.04 -2.02
C ALA A 2 -37.10 11.05 -0.54
N CYS A 3 -36.74 12.22 -0.02
CA CYS A 3 -36.78 12.50 1.42
C CYS A 3 -38.13 13.17 1.67
N CYS A 4 -38.91 12.62 2.61
CA CYS A 4 -40.16 13.21 3.07
C CYS A 4 -39.93 14.66 3.46
N SER A 5 -40.73 15.52 2.83
CA SER A 5 -40.85 16.95 3.13
C SER A 5 -41.77 17.20 4.32
N SER A 6 -41.48 18.32 4.96
CA SER A 6 -42.40 19.27 5.62
C SER A 6 -43.01 18.96 7.00
N THR A 7 -42.65 19.87 7.92
CA THR A 7 -43.49 20.64 8.86
C THR A 7 -44.05 19.96 10.11
N GLY A 8 -43.75 20.57 11.27
CA GLY A 8 -44.60 20.50 12.47
C GLY A 8 -43.82 20.46 13.79
N TRP A 9 -43.72 21.61 14.46
CA TRP A 9 -43.43 21.68 15.89
C TRP A 9 -44.52 20.95 16.68
N SER A 10 -44.18 19.93 17.46
CA SER A 10 -44.88 19.59 18.71
C SER A 10 -43.99 18.72 19.58
N ALA A 11 -44.01 19.01 20.88
CA ALA A 11 -43.33 18.27 21.92
C ALA A 11 -43.96 16.88 22.06
N ASP A 12 -43.12 15.84 22.02
CA ASP A 12 -43.24 14.61 22.81
C ASP A 12 -42.10 13.66 22.40
N ALA A 13 -41.00 13.74 23.16
CA ALA A 13 -39.83 12.89 23.00
C ALA A 13 -40.10 11.53 23.64
N THR A 14 -40.47 10.53 22.85
CA THR A 14 -40.41 9.11 23.26
C THR A 14 -39.74 8.29 22.16
N ILE A 15 -38.45 8.03 22.40
CA ILE A 15 -37.69 6.80 22.11
C ILE A 15 -38.15 6.02 20.85
N CYS A 16 -37.47 6.26 19.73
CA CYS A 16 -37.33 5.27 18.67
C CYS A 16 -35.85 4.92 18.50
N PHE A 17 -35.47 3.79 19.09
CA PHE A 17 -34.17 3.14 18.93
C PHE A 17 -34.23 2.34 17.62
N ASP A 18 -33.89 2.95 16.49
CA ASP A 18 -33.72 2.22 15.22
C ASP A 18 -32.23 2.11 14.88
N ALA A 19 -31.69 0.92 15.15
CA ALA A 19 -30.36 0.49 14.78
C ALA A 19 -30.30 0.29 13.25
N ARG A 20 -30.17 1.36 12.47
CA ARG A 20 -29.90 1.27 11.02
C ARG A 20 -29.26 2.51 10.38
N CYS A 21 -28.49 3.27 11.15
CA CYS A 21 -27.71 4.40 10.64
C CYS A 21 -26.20 4.24 10.94
N THR A 22 -25.57 3.26 10.31
CA THR A 22 -24.12 3.30 10.01
C THR A 22 -23.93 3.10 8.51
N GLY A 23 -24.57 3.99 7.75
CA GLY A 23 -24.23 4.21 6.35
C GLY A 23 -22.90 4.94 6.28
N ASN A 24 -21.79 4.18 6.29
CA ASN A 24 -20.50 4.75 5.94
C ASN A 24 -20.49 4.98 4.42
N ASN A 25 -20.74 6.23 4.07
CA ASN A 25 -20.94 6.72 2.73
C ASN A 25 -19.59 6.85 2.03
N VAL A 26 -19.01 5.73 1.59
CA VAL A 26 -17.80 5.73 0.73
C VAL A 26 -18.22 5.81 -0.75
N ALA A 27 -19.07 6.79 -1.07
CA ALA A 27 -19.42 7.17 -2.43
C ALA A 27 -18.50 8.32 -2.87
N GLY A 28 -17.27 7.97 -3.28
CA GLY A 28 -16.30 8.99 -3.67
C GLY A 28 -14.88 8.48 -3.94
N LYS A 29 -14.71 7.30 -4.55
CA LYS A 29 -13.40 6.92 -5.12
C LYS A 29 -13.56 6.71 -6.61
N GLY A 30 -13.16 7.74 -7.35
CA GLY A 30 -13.14 7.76 -8.80
C GLY A 30 -12.53 6.49 -9.38
N LYS A 31 -13.03 6.14 -10.56
CA LYS A 31 -12.66 5.09 -11.50
C LYS A 31 -11.14 4.88 -11.61
N ARG A 32 -10.49 4.34 -10.57
CA ARG A 32 -9.12 3.86 -10.64
C ARG A 32 -9.18 2.62 -11.53
N ARG A 33 -8.72 2.74 -12.77
CA ARG A 33 -8.37 1.57 -13.57
C ARG A 33 -7.37 0.78 -12.72
N ASN A 34 -7.83 -0.30 -12.09
CA ASN A 34 -6.94 -1.24 -11.42
C ASN A 34 -6.06 -1.85 -12.52
N ILE A 35 -4.82 -1.38 -12.61
CA ILE A 35 -3.80 -1.88 -13.54
C ILE A 35 -3.63 -3.41 -13.35
N GLY A 36 -3.87 -3.92 -12.14
CA GLY A 36 -3.94 -5.36 -11.85
C GLY A 36 -5.06 -6.12 -12.58
N ILE A 37 -6.22 -5.50 -12.85
CA ILE A 37 -7.31 -6.14 -13.63
C ILE A 37 -6.90 -6.25 -15.10
N THR A 38 -6.22 -5.23 -15.65
CA THR A 38 -5.75 -5.27 -17.04
C THR A 38 -4.62 -6.26 -17.26
N LEU A 39 -3.76 -6.46 -16.27
CA LEU A 39 -2.66 -7.43 -16.31
C LEU A 39 -3.09 -8.88 -16.02
N GLY A 40 -4.32 -9.09 -15.54
CA GLY A 40 -4.82 -10.44 -15.29
C GLY A 40 -4.31 -11.06 -13.99
N LEU A 41 -4.01 -10.25 -12.97
CA LEU A 41 -3.49 -10.65 -11.65
C LEU A 41 -4.06 -9.72 -10.54
N ALA A 42 -5.37 -9.43 -10.59
CA ALA A 42 -5.95 -8.49 -9.63
C ALA A 42 -6.19 -9.08 -8.23
N GLY A 43 -5.94 -10.38 -8.04
CA GLY A 43 -6.13 -11.08 -6.77
C GLY A 43 -7.60 -11.33 -6.45
N VAL A 44 -7.91 -11.45 -5.15
CA VAL A 44 -9.27 -11.66 -4.63
C VAL A 44 -9.93 -10.30 -4.38
N ALA A 45 -11.18 -10.14 -4.83
CA ALA A 45 -11.87 -8.86 -4.71
C ALA A 45 -12.29 -8.55 -3.25
N PRO A 46 -12.32 -7.26 -2.84
CA PRO A 46 -12.63 -6.86 -1.47
C PRO A 46 -14.12 -7.00 -1.08
N ASP A 47 -14.96 -7.58 -1.93
CA ASP A 47 -16.34 -8.02 -1.67
C ASP A 47 -16.45 -9.55 -1.41
N GLU A 48 -15.36 -10.31 -1.56
CA GLU A 48 -15.35 -11.77 -1.43
C GLU A 48 -15.34 -12.27 0.02
N THR A 49 -15.55 -13.58 0.18
CA THR A 49 -15.61 -14.26 1.48
C THR A 49 -14.34 -14.04 2.32
N PRO A 50 -14.47 -13.94 3.66
CA PRO A 50 -13.30 -13.76 4.53
C PRO A 50 -12.31 -14.94 4.45
N GLN A 51 -12.79 -16.14 4.13
CA GLN A 51 -11.95 -17.32 3.94
C GLN A 51 -11.10 -17.20 2.66
N ALA A 52 -11.67 -16.75 1.54
CA ALA A 52 -10.93 -16.51 0.30
C ALA A 52 -9.81 -15.48 0.48
N ARG A 53 -10.04 -14.43 1.28
CA ARG A 53 -9.03 -13.40 1.56
C ARG A 53 -7.87 -13.93 2.42
N ARG A 54 -8.16 -14.68 3.48
CA ARG A 54 -7.11 -15.27 4.31
C ARG A 54 -6.28 -16.28 3.52
N ALA A 55 -6.93 -17.09 2.68
CA ALA A 55 -6.22 -17.99 1.79
C ALA A 55 -5.31 -17.20 0.83
N ALA A 56 -5.80 -16.10 0.25
CA ALA A 56 -4.99 -15.28 -0.66
C ALA A 56 -3.75 -14.71 0.03
N GLN A 57 -3.93 -14.14 1.23
CA GLN A 57 -2.82 -13.63 2.05
C GLN A 57 -1.81 -14.72 2.42
N PHE A 58 -2.28 -15.94 2.68
CA PHE A 58 -1.38 -17.06 2.96
C PHE A 58 -0.54 -17.44 1.74
N PHE A 59 -1.09 -17.39 0.53
CA PHE A 59 -0.37 -17.72 -0.70
C PHE A 59 0.56 -16.62 -1.22
N GLU A 60 0.43 -15.37 -0.76
CA GLU A 60 1.33 -14.26 -1.15
C GLU A 60 2.80 -14.58 -0.85
N LEU A 61 3.11 -15.07 0.35
CA LEU A 61 4.48 -15.32 0.78
C LEU A 61 5.13 -16.52 0.06
N PRO A 62 4.49 -17.71 -0.04
CA PRO A 62 4.97 -18.81 -0.86
C PRO A 62 5.22 -18.41 -2.32
N LEU A 63 4.36 -17.58 -2.91
CA LEU A 63 4.50 -17.15 -4.30
C LEU A 63 5.76 -16.31 -4.52
N ILE A 64 6.08 -15.41 -3.59
CA ILE A 64 7.31 -14.61 -3.61
C ILE A 64 8.55 -15.51 -3.46
N LEU A 65 8.50 -16.51 -2.58
CA LEU A 65 9.62 -17.46 -2.45
C LEU A 65 9.84 -18.26 -3.73
N VAL A 66 8.75 -18.69 -4.37
CA VAL A 66 8.79 -19.36 -5.68
C VAL A 66 9.31 -18.42 -6.78
N ALA A 67 8.92 -17.14 -6.76
CA ALA A 67 9.44 -16.11 -7.67
C ALA A 67 10.96 -16.03 -7.66
N VAL A 68 11.51 -15.90 -6.45
CA VAL A 68 12.95 -15.81 -6.22
C VAL A 68 13.63 -17.13 -6.59
N TRP A 69 13.01 -18.26 -6.24
CA TRP A 69 13.51 -19.58 -6.60
C TRP A 69 13.62 -19.78 -8.11
N ILE A 70 12.64 -19.31 -8.91
CA ILE A 70 12.68 -19.40 -10.38
C ILE A 70 13.90 -18.68 -10.96
N LEU A 71 14.27 -17.52 -10.41
CA LEU A 71 15.48 -16.79 -10.84
C LEU A 71 16.76 -17.57 -10.52
N ILE A 72 16.82 -18.19 -9.33
CA ILE A 72 17.95 -19.02 -8.90
C ILE A 72 18.03 -20.27 -9.78
N ASP A 73 16.91 -20.95 -9.98
CA ASP A 73 16.81 -22.16 -10.79
C ASP A 73 17.27 -21.91 -12.23
N TRP A 74 16.85 -20.79 -12.83
CA TRP A 74 17.31 -20.35 -14.15
C TRP A 74 18.83 -20.17 -14.19
N TYR A 75 19.42 -19.51 -13.18
CA TYR A 75 20.88 -19.30 -13.10
C TYR A 75 21.63 -20.63 -12.98
N LEU A 76 21.13 -21.54 -12.14
CA LEU A 76 21.75 -22.84 -11.91
C LEU A 76 21.66 -23.77 -13.13
N GLU A 77 20.52 -23.75 -13.84
CA GLU A 77 20.31 -24.48 -15.10
C GLU A 77 21.24 -23.92 -16.20
N ALA A 78 21.35 -22.59 -16.32
CA ALA A 78 22.22 -21.95 -17.31
C ALA A 78 23.71 -22.29 -17.13
N ARG A 79 24.15 -22.57 -15.90
CA ARG A 79 25.53 -22.97 -15.58
C ARG A 79 25.74 -24.47 -15.51
N ASN A 80 24.70 -25.28 -15.77
CA ASN A 80 24.72 -26.75 -15.65
C ASN A 80 25.26 -27.24 -14.30
N ILE A 81 24.93 -26.54 -13.20
CA ILE A 81 25.50 -26.81 -11.86
C ILE A 81 24.94 -28.10 -11.25
N TYR A 82 23.67 -28.44 -11.52
CA TYR A 82 23.03 -29.63 -10.97
C TYR A 82 22.58 -30.61 -12.08
N PRO A 83 22.38 -31.90 -11.75
CA PRO A 83 21.87 -32.90 -12.69
C PRO A 83 20.45 -32.55 -13.16
N HIS A 84 20.15 -32.80 -14.43
CA HIS A 84 18.85 -32.57 -15.06
C HIS A 84 17.63 -33.10 -14.28
N PHE A 85 17.77 -34.14 -13.46
CA PHE A 85 16.71 -34.65 -12.60
C PHE A 85 16.23 -33.62 -11.55
N PHE A 86 17.15 -32.84 -10.99
CA PHE A 86 16.79 -31.81 -10.00
C PHE A 86 15.98 -30.67 -10.63
N GLY A 87 16.31 -30.26 -11.86
CA GLY A 87 15.53 -29.26 -12.60
C GLY A 87 14.10 -29.72 -12.90
N LEU A 88 13.88 -31.02 -13.11
CA LEU A 88 12.53 -31.57 -13.26
C LEU A 88 11.77 -31.49 -11.93
N LEU A 89 12.41 -31.85 -10.82
CA LEU A 89 11.79 -31.79 -9.50
C LEU A 89 11.38 -30.35 -9.14
N THR A 90 12.25 -29.37 -9.40
CA THR A 90 11.95 -27.95 -9.15
C THR A 90 10.81 -27.45 -10.03
N ASP A 91 10.82 -27.78 -11.33
CA ASP A 91 9.73 -27.45 -12.26
C ASP A 91 8.36 -27.96 -11.76
N TRP A 92 8.31 -29.20 -11.28
CA TRP A 92 7.09 -29.81 -10.74
C TRP A 92 6.63 -29.18 -9.43
N ILE A 93 7.55 -28.91 -8.50
CA ILE A 93 7.23 -28.27 -7.22
C ILE A 93 6.62 -26.88 -7.47
N VAL A 94 7.27 -26.08 -8.33
CA VAL A 94 6.81 -24.73 -8.69
C VAL A 94 5.42 -24.81 -9.31
N TRP A 95 5.21 -25.68 -10.29
CA TRP A 95 3.90 -25.84 -10.93
C TRP A 95 2.81 -26.26 -9.94
N LEU A 96 3.11 -27.17 -9.01
CA LEU A 96 2.17 -27.65 -8.00
C LEU A 96 1.74 -26.52 -7.07
N VAL A 97 2.66 -25.64 -6.65
CA VAL A 97 2.31 -24.48 -5.80
C VAL A 97 1.32 -23.55 -6.51
N PHE A 98 1.59 -23.16 -7.76
CA PHE A 98 0.67 -22.31 -8.54
C PHE A 98 -0.68 -22.99 -8.79
N THR A 99 -0.67 -24.29 -9.04
CA THR A 99 -1.90 -25.06 -9.28
C THR A 99 -2.75 -25.14 -8.02
N ILE A 100 -2.13 -25.41 -6.86
CA ILE A 100 -2.82 -25.44 -5.57
C ILE A 100 -3.43 -24.07 -5.25
N GLU A 101 -2.68 -22.99 -5.46
CA GLU A 101 -3.19 -21.63 -5.27
C GLU A 101 -4.44 -21.40 -6.13
N LEU A 102 -4.34 -21.62 -7.44
CA LEU A 102 -5.45 -21.41 -8.38
C LEU A 102 -6.68 -22.25 -8.02
N VAL A 103 -6.49 -23.53 -7.70
CA VAL A 103 -7.58 -24.44 -7.30
C VAL A 103 -8.23 -23.98 -6.01
N THR A 104 -7.42 -23.60 -5.01
CA THR A 104 -7.91 -23.13 -3.71
C THR A 104 -8.76 -21.87 -3.89
N MET A 105 -8.31 -20.93 -4.74
CA MET A 105 -9.07 -19.72 -5.04
C MET A 105 -10.37 -20.02 -5.78
N LEU A 106 -10.37 -20.94 -6.74
CA LEU A 106 -11.57 -21.34 -7.47
C LEU A 106 -12.62 -22.05 -6.58
N VAL A 107 -12.18 -22.70 -5.49
CA VAL A 107 -13.08 -23.36 -4.53
C VAL A 107 -13.67 -22.35 -3.54
N LEU A 108 -12.88 -21.36 -3.09
CA LEU A 108 -13.26 -20.41 -2.05
C LEU A 108 -14.03 -19.17 -2.56
N VAL A 109 -13.81 -18.79 -3.82
CA VAL A 109 -14.45 -17.62 -4.45
C VAL A 109 -15.87 -17.97 -4.91
N ARG A 110 -16.80 -17.03 -4.72
CA ARG A 110 -18.23 -17.20 -5.11
C ARG A 110 -18.37 -17.29 -6.63
N ASP A 111 -17.80 -16.31 -7.35
CA ASP A 111 -17.89 -16.20 -8.80
C ASP A 111 -16.59 -16.63 -9.50
N ARG A 112 -16.45 -17.93 -9.73
CA ARG A 112 -15.26 -18.55 -10.37
C ARG A 112 -14.89 -17.93 -11.72
N TRP A 113 -15.91 -17.58 -12.52
CA TRP A 113 -15.71 -17.01 -13.85
C TRP A 113 -15.21 -15.57 -13.81
N ARG A 114 -15.70 -14.77 -12.85
CA ARG A 114 -15.20 -13.43 -12.57
C ARG A 114 -13.74 -13.51 -12.14
N TYR A 115 -13.40 -14.47 -11.29
CA TYR A 115 -12.02 -14.71 -10.87
C TYR A 115 -11.11 -15.09 -12.04
N LEU A 116 -11.49 -16.06 -12.88
CA LEU A 116 -10.69 -16.49 -14.04
C LEU A 116 -10.44 -15.37 -15.05
N ARG A 117 -11.43 -14.52 -15.34
CA ARG A 117 -11.26 -13.38 -16.26
C ARG A 117 -10.38 -12.28 -15.67
N THR A 118 -10.42 -12.11 -14.36
CA THR A 118 -9.63 -11.08 -13.66
C THR A 118 -8.21 -11.56 -13.38
N ASN A 119 -8.01 -12.87 -13.22
CA ASN A 119 -6.74 -13.53 -12.94
C ASN A 119 -6.31 -14.45 -14.10
N TRP A 120 -6.51 -14.01 -15.34
CA TRP A 120 -6.26 -14.83 -16.52
C TRP A 120 -4.77 -15.17 -16.70
N LEU A 121 -3.85 -14.32 -16.23
CA LEU A 121 -2.42 -14.62 -16.31
C LEU A 121 -2.05 -15.79 -15.40
N SER A 122 -2.66 -15.92 -14.21
CA SER A 122 -2.45 -17.08 -13.34
C SER A 122 -2.82 -18.39 -14.04
N VAL A 123 -3.89 -18.38 -14.83
CA VAL A 123 -4.28 -19.53 -15.66
C VAL A 123 -3.25 -19.80 -16.74
N VAL A 124 -2.79 -18.76 -17.44
CA VAL A 124 -1.75 -18.89 -18.47
C VAL A 124 -0.47 -19.48 -17.88
N ILE A 125 -0.02 -18.99 -16.72
CA ILE A 125 1.19 -19.48 -16.02
C ILE A 125 1.04 -20.96 -15.64
N VAL A 126 -0.12 -21.38 -15.12
CA VAL A 126 -0.36 -22.79 -14.77
C VAL A 126 -0.37 -23.68 -16.03
N VAL A 127 -0.97 -23.22 -17.12
CA VAL A 127 -1.07 -23.97 -18.39
C VAL A 127 0.27 -24.07 -19.12
N THR A 128 1.04 -22.98 -19.19
CA THR A 128 2.38 -22.99 -19.79
C THR A 128 3.41 -23.63 -18.85
N GLY A 129 3.17 -23.58 -17.54
CA GLY A 129 4.04 -24.15 -16.52
C GLY A 129 4.00 -25.68 -16.45
N MET A 130 2.96 -26.31 -17.01
CA MET A 130 2.84 -27.77 -17.06
C MET A 130 3.85 -28.35 -18.07
N SER A 131 5.07 -28.58 -17.59
CA SER A 131 6.22 -29.05 -18.37
C SER A 131 5.97 -30.38 -19.09
N VAL A 132 5.02 -31.20 -18.60
CA VAL A 132 4.62 -32.48 -19.21
C VAL A 132 3.90 -32.30 -20.54
N LEU A 133 3.11 -31.23 -20.71
CA LEU A 133 2.26 -31.06 -21.90
C LEU A 133 3.04 -30.56 -23.13
N TRP A 134 4.10 -29.77 -22.90
CA TRP A 134 4.79 -29.04 -23.97
C TRP A 134 6.06 -29.72 -24.47
N GLY A 135 6.47 -30.83 -23.84
CA GLY A 135 7.63 -31.60 -24.26
C GLY A 135 8.97 -30.86 -24.07
N ARG A 136 10.06 -31.62 -24.12
CA ARG A 136 11.43 -31.14 -23.86
C ARG A 136 12.12 -30.61 -25.13
N GLU A 137 11.36 -30.21 -26.14
CA GLU A 137 11.95 -29.68 -27.37
C GLU A 137 12.30 -28.20 -27.18
N SER A 138 13.50 -27.82 -27.64
CA SER A 138 14.17 -26.54 -27.33
C SER A 138 13.35 -25.28 -27.63
N TYR A 139 12.33 -25.38 -28.47
CA TYR A 139 11.47 -24.25 -28.87
C TYR A 139 10.55 -23.76 -27.74
N PHE A 140 10.18 -24.62 -26.79
CA PHE A 140 9.26 -24.25 -25.70
C PHE A 140 9.97 -23.76 -24.44
N GLY A 141 11.32 -23.72 -24.41
CA GLY A 141 12.09 -23.13 -23.32
C GLY A 141 11.74 -21.66 -23.06
N ALA A 142 11.33 -20.92 -24.11
CA ALA A 142 10.86 -19.54 -23.98
C ALA A 142 9.55 -19.42 -23.17
N LEU A 143 8.68 -20.44 -23.16
CA LEU A 143 7.47 -20.42 -22.33
C LEU A 143 7.81 -20.50 -20.84
N ARG A 144 8.97 -21.05 -20.48
CA ARG A 144 9.48 -21.08 -19.10
C ARG A 144 9.77 -19.66 -18.60
N MET A 145 10.25 -18.77 -19.48
CA MET A 145 10.47 -17.35 -19.18
C MET A 145 9.18 -16.59 -18.92
N LEU A 146 8.04 -17.06 -19.43
CA LEU A 146 6.73 -16.47 -19.15
C LEU A 146 6.41 -16.48 -17.65
N ARG A 147 7.00 -17.43 -16.89
CA ARG A 147 6.89 -17.45 -15.43
C ARG A 147 7.42 -16.16 -14.81
N LEU A 148 8.45 -15.51 -15.36
CA LEU A 148 8.97 -14.23 -14.85
C LEU A 148 7.92 -13.11 -14.85
N LEU A 149 6.85 -13.23 -15.63
CA LEU A 149 5.73 -12.29 -15.56
C LEU A 149 5.02 -12.30 -14.20
N LEU A 150 5.24 -13.30 -13.34
CA LEU A 150 4.79 -13.29 -11.93
C LEU A 150 5.39 -12.13 -11.13
N ILE A 151 6.54 -11.58 -11.55
CA ILE A 151 7.19 -10.46 -10.88
C ILE A 151 6.41 -9.17 -11.17
N VAL A 152 5.70 -9.09 -12.30
CA VAL A 152 4.92 -7.91 -12.71
C VAL A 152 3.84 -7.52 -11.69
N PRO A 153 3.00 -8.42 -11.13
CA PRO A 153 2.11 -8.11 -10.02
C PRO A 153 2.79 -7.45 -8.84
N ILE A 154 3.93 -8.02 -8.41
CA ILE A 154 4.69 -7.53 -7.26
C ILE A 154 5.16 -6.11 -7.57
N LEU A 155 5.74 -5.90 -8.76
CA LEU A 155 6.17 -4.58 -9.23
C LEU A 155 5.00 -3.59 -9.34
N VAL A 156 3.82 -4.02 -9.79
CA VAL A 156 2.64 -3.17 -9.96
C VAL A 156 2.00 -2.80 -8.62
N ASN A 157 1.97 -3.73 -7.66
CA ASN A 157 1.54 -3.46 -6.29
C ASN A 157 2.54 -2.53 -5.59
N LEU A 158 3.84 -2.75 -5.79
CA LEU A 158 4.88 -1.82 -5.34
C LEU A 158 4.76 -0.47 -6.04
N SER A 159 4.35 -0.44 -7.32
CA SER A 159 4.25 0.80 -8.10
C SER A 159 3.25 1.80 -7.52
N GLY A 160 2.18 1.34 -6.88
CA GLY A 160 1.22 2.21 -6.21
C GLY A 160 1.84 2.92 -5.00
N THR A 161 2.58 2.17 -4.18
CA THR A 161 3.32 2.69 -3.02
C THR A 161 4.46 3.60 -3.47
N VAL A 162 5.28 3.17 -4.43
CA VAL A 162 6.37 3.93 -5.02
C VAL A 162 5.86 5.23 -5.66
N ARG A 163 4.75 5.17 -6.41
CA ARG A 163 4.14 6.37 -6.99
C ARG A 163 3.65 7.33 -5.91
N ARG A 164 3.05 6.83 -4.83
CA ARG A 164 2.62 7.66 -3.69
C ARG A 164 3.82 8.37 -3.07
N ILE A 165 4.92 7.63 -2.82
CA ILE A 165 6.20 8.16 -2.33
C ILE A 165 6.75 9.23 -3.27
N LEU A 166 6.80 8.96 -4.58
CA LEU A 166 7.33 9.89 -5.60
C LEU A 166 6.48 11.16 -5.76
N THR A 167 5.16 11.07 -5.56
CA THR A 167 4.26 12.21 -5.66
C THR A 167 4.19 13.06 -4.38
N GLN A 168 4.59 12.49 -3.24
CA GLN A 168 4.71 13.24 -1.99
C GLN A 168 6.08 13.96 -1.95
N ASN A 169 6.08 15.18 -1.42
CA ASN A 169 7.28 15.92 -1.03
C ASN A 169 8.34 16.23 -2.13
N HIS A 170 7.91 16.54 -3.36
CA HIS A 170 8.81 16.91 -4.48
C HIS A 170 9.88 15.87 -4.84
N LEU A 171 9.77 14.64 -4.33
CA LEU A 171 10.76 13.57 -4.50
C LEU A 171 10.86 13.14 -5.96
N GLY A 172 9.74 13.04 -6.66
CA GLY A 172 9.72 12.76 -8.10
C GLY A 172 10.37 13.87 -8.94
N ALA A 173 10.18 15.13 -8.57
CA ALA A 173 10.79 16.26 -9.29
C ALA A 173 12.30 16.34 -9.06
N THR A 174 12.76 16.08 -7.84
CA THR A 174 14.19 16.03 -7.51
C THR A 174 14.87 14.84 -8.20
N LEU A 175 14.28 13.65 -8.20
CA LEU A 175 14.81 12.50 -8.94
C LEU A 175 14.87 12.74 -10.46
N LEU A 176 13.84 13.36 -11.04
CA LEU A 176 13.83 13.71 -12.46
C LEU A 176 14.94 14.71 -12.78
N LEU A 177 15.11 15.73 -11.94
CA LEU A 177 16.18 16.72 -12.10
C LEU A 177 17.58 16.08 -12.00
N VAL A 178 17.81 15.20 -11.01
CA VAL A 178 19.07 14.46 -10.88
C VAL A 178 19.31 13.54 -12.08
N SER A 179 18.28 12.82 -12.53
CA SER A 179 18.36 11.95 -13.70
C SER A 179 18.69 12.73 -14.97
N LEU A 180 18.03 13.86 -15.19
CA LEU A 180 18.27 14.71 -16.37
C LEU A 180 19.67 15.31 -16.32
N PHE A 181 20.11 15.79 -15.14
CA PHE A 181 21.46 16.29 -14.95
C PHE A 181 22.51 15.21 -15.23
N THR A 182 22.31 13.99 -14.73
CA THR A 182 23.23 12.85 -14.93
C THR A 182 23.29 12.43 -16.40
N LEU A 183 22.14 12.44 -17.09
CA LEU A 183 22.10 12.16 -18.52
C LEU A 183 22.84 13.22 -19.33
N MET A 184 22.62 14.50 -19.00
CA MET A 184 23.28 15.65 -19.64
C MET A 184 24.78 15.65 -19.37
N SER A 185 25.23 15.36 -18.14
CA SER A 185 26.64 15.31 -17.80
C SER A 185 27.37 14.16 -18.49
N GLY A 186 26.71 13.00 -18.62
CA GLY A 186 27.24 11.87 -19.39
C GLY A 186 27.35 12.15 -20.89
N LEU A 187 26.37 12.83 -21.48
CA LEU A 187 26.46 13.25 -22.87
C LEU A 187 27.57 14.28 -23.10
N LEU A 188 27.76 15.20 -22.15
CA LEU A 188 28.82 16.21 -22.21
C LEU A 188 30.21 15.58 -22.10
N VAL A 189 30.43 14.65 -21.17
CA VAL A 189 31.76 14.03 -21.01
C VAL A 189 32.17 13.22 -22.24
N ALA A 190 31.21 12.53 -22.88
CA ALA A 190 31.45 11.80 -24.11
C ALA A 190 31.87 12.70 -25.30
N GLY A 191 31.48 13.98 -25.28
CA GLY A 191 31.93 14.96 -26.27
C GLY A 191 33.27 15.63 -25.95
N ILE A 192 33.73 15.56 -24.71
CA ILE A 192 34.94 16.28 -24.23
C ILE A 192 36.15 15.35 -24.14
N ASP A 193 35.94 14.08 -23.81
CA ASP A 193 37.00 13.11 -23.54
C ASP A 193 36.91 11.91 -24.50
N PRO A 194 37.99 11.60 -25.24
CA PRO A 194 38.02 10.48 -26.18
C PRO A 194 37.99 9.09 -25.50
N ALA A 195 38.09 9.02 -24.16
CA ALA A 195 37.95 7.77 -23.41
C ALA A 195 36.54 7.16 -23.49
N PHE A 196 35.55 7.92 -23.94
CA PHE A 196 34.17 7.46 -24.14
C PHE A 196 33.91 7.33 -25.65
N GLU A 197 33.70 6.11 -26.14
CA GLU A 197 33.54 5.85 -27.58
C GLU A 197 32.17 6.31 -28.08
N ASP A 198 31.12 6.04 -27.30
CA ASP A 198 29.75 6.43 -27.60
C ASP A 198 29.13 7.29 -26.48
N ALA A 199 28.05 8.02 -26.82
CA ALA A 199 27.27 8.78 -25.84
C ALA A 199 26.75 7.89 -24.69
N TRP A 200 26.53 6.60 -24.95
CA TRP A 200 26.06 5.65 -23.96
C TRP A 200 27.10 5.35 -22.88
N ASP A 201 28.38 5.35 -23.23
CA ASP A 201 29.50 5.12 -22.31
C ASP A 201 29.63 6.28 -21.31
N GLY A 202 29.50 7.52 -21.80
CA GLY A 202 29.49 8.70 -20.96
C GLY A 202 28.29 8.73 -20.01
N ILE A 203 27.10 8.35 -20.49
CA ILE A 203 25.88 8.23 -19.65
C ILE A 203 26.06 7.15 -18.59
N TRP A 204 26.54 5.96 -18.96
CA TRP A 204 26.83 4.88 -18.02
C TRP A 204 27.81 5.32 -16.93
N TRP A 205 28.93 5.92 -17.33
CA TRP A 205 29.92 6.43 -16.39
C TRP A 205 29.36 7.50 -15.46
N ALA A 206 28.55 8.43 -15.98
CA ALA A 206 27.92 9.46 -15.15
C ALA A 206 26.98 8.85 -14.11
N TRP A 207 26.18 7.85 -14.47
CA TRP A 207 25.33 7.12 -13.53
C TRP A 207 26.13 6.38 -12.46
N VAL A 208 27.17 5.65 -12.86
CA VAL A 208 28.05 4.90 -11.95
C VAL A 208 28.79 5.84 -10.99
N THR A 209 29.17 7.03 -11.46
CA THR A 209 29.87 8.04 -10.67
C THR A 209 28.93 8.78 -9.72
N VAL A 210 27.78 9.26 -10.18
CA VAL A 210 26.79 9.99 -9.36
C VAL A 210 26.16 9.07 -8.31
N SER A 211 25.95 7.79 -8.64
CA SER A 211 25.49 6.77 -7.67
C SER A 211 26.58 6.30 -6.70
N THR A 212 27.81 6.82 -6.83
CA THR A 212 28.97 6.48 -5.99
C THR A 212 29.41 5.00 -6.06
N VAL A 213 28.96 4.25 -7.06
CA VAL A 213 29.35 2.84 -7.27
C VAL A 213 30.80 2.75 -7.74
N GLY A 214 31.16 3.53 -8.76
CA GLY A 214 32.55 3.65 -9.22
C GLY A 214 33.20 2.34 -9.67
N TYR A 215 32.63 1.63 -10.65
CA TYR A 215 33.22 0.38 -11.18
C TYR A 215 34.65 0.53 -11.70
N GLY A 216 35.00 1.71 -12.22
CA GLY A 216 36.34 2.00 -12.76
C GLY A 216 36.63 1.34 -14.10
N ASP A 217 35.58 0.87 -14.78
CA ASP A 217 35.60 0.33 -16.14
C ASP A 217 35.83 1.43 -17.20
N LEU A 218 35.24 2.60 -16.98
CA LEU A 218 35.46 3.81 -17.77
C LEU A 218 35.89 4.95 -16.86
N VAL A 219 36.88 5.74 -17.30
CA VAL A 219 37.36 6.93 -16.58
C VAL A 219 37.85 7.99 -17.56
N PRO A 220 37.67 9.29 -17.29
CA PRO A 220 38.21 10.34 -18.14
C PRO A 220 39.74 10.31 -18.20
N GLU A 221 40.31 10.28 -19.40
CA GLU A 221 41.76 10.24 -19.59
C GLU A 221 42.36 11.64 -19.71
N THR A 222 41.60 12.59 -20.25
CA THR A 222 42.07 13.95 -20.51
C THR A 222 42.07 14.82 -19.25
N PRO A 223 42.96 15.83 -19.16
CA PRO A 223 42.91 16.80 -18.06
C PRO A 223 41.56 17.51 -17.96
N ALA A 224 40.95 17.87 -19.10
CA ALA A 224 39.64 18.52 -19.14
C ALA A 224 38.53 17.59 -18.61
N GLY A 225 38.49 16.33 -19.06
CA GLY A 225 37.54 15.33 -18.59
C GLY A 225 37.71 15.01 -17.10
N ARG A 226 38.94 14.99 -16.58
CA ARG A 226 39.21 14.79 -15.14
C ARG A 226 38.74 15.96 -14.28
N VAL A 227 38.92 17.20 -14.74
CA VAL A 227 38.38 18.39 -14.05
C VAL A 227 36.86 18.35 -14.04
N PHE A 228 36.24 18.01 -15.17
CA PHE A 228 34.79 17.82 -15.26
C PHE A 228 34.31 16.71 -14.31
N GLY A 229 34.99 15.57 -14.29
CA GLY A 229 34.66 14.46 -13.40
C GLY A 229 34.79 14.81 -11.92
N ALA A 230 35.81 15.59 -11.53
CA ALA A 230 35.93 16.07 -10.16
C ALA A 230 34.72 16.94 -9.74
N ILE A 231 34.26 17.82 -10.63
CA ILE A 231 33.06 18.63 -10.41
C ILE A 231 31.81 17.73 -10.33
N LEU A 232 31.70 16.76 -11.24
CA LEU A 232 30.58 15.82 -11.27
C LEU A 232 30.49 15.00 -9.97
N ILE A 233 31.62 14.55 -9.43
CA ILE A 233 31.67 13.81 -8.15
C ILE A 233 31.14 14.69 -7.01
N LEU A 234 31.61 15.94 -6.88
CA LEU A 234 31.14 16.86 -5.83
C LEU A 234 29.63 17.11 -5.92
N VAL A 235 29.13 17.35 -7.13
CA VAL A 235 27.69 17.53 -7.37
C VAL A 235 26.91 16.25 -7.12
N GLY A 236 27.45 15.10 -7.54
CA GLY A 236 26.83 13.78 -7.39
C GLY A 236 26.60 13.40 -5.93
N VAL A 237 27.60 13.63 -5.07
CA VAL A 237 27.46 13.43 -3.61
C VAL A 237 26.35 14.32 -3.03
N GLY A 238 26.26 15.58 -3.49
CA GLY A 238 25.18 16.49 -3.10
C GLY A 238 23.80 15.97 -3.51
N PHE A 239 23.65 15.47 -4.74
CA PHE A 239 22.39 14.88 -5.20
C PHE A 239 22.02 13.59 -4.47
N PHE A 240 22.99 12.72 -4.21
CA PHE A 240 22.75 11.51 -3.43
C PHE A 240 22.28 11.84 -2.00
N SER A 241 22.89 12.86 -1.39
CA SER A 241 22.49 13.38 -0.07
C SER A 241 21.07 13.96 -0.10
N LEU A 242 20.71 14.70 -1.15
CA LEU A 242 19.36 15.26 -1.32
C LEU A 242 18.29 14.16 -1.46
N ILE A 243 18.58 13.12 -2.25
CA ILE A 243 17.69 11.96 -2.39
C ILE A 243 17.49 11.30 -1.02
N THR A 244 18.58 11.06 -0.29
CA THR A 244 18.55 10.46 1.05
C THR A 244 17.74 11.31 2.04
N ALA A 245 17.93 12.63 2.04
CA ALA A 245 17.18 13.57 2.88
C ALA A 245 15.68 13.58 2.55
N ASN A 246 15.31 13.53 1.27
CA ASN A 246 13.91 13.44 0.86
C ASN A 246 13.25 12.12 1.30
N PHE A 247 13.98 11.01 1.25
CA PHE A 247 13.49 9.75 1.83
C PHE A 247 13.28 9.86 3.34
N ALA A 248 14.23 10.45 4.07
CA ALA A 248 14.08 10.68 5.51
C ALA A 248 12.86 11.57 5.82
N ALA A 249 12.69 12.68 5.10
CA ALA A 249 11.55 13.57 5.24
C ALA A 249 10.22 12.88 4.94
N PHE A 250 10.18 11.96 3.98
CA PHE A 250 9.00 11.15 3.70
C PHE A 250 8.60 10.30 4.91
N PHE A 251 9.55 9.58 5.52
CA PHE A 251 9.25 8.75 6.70
C PHE A 251 8.79 9.59 7.89
N VAL A 252 9.47 10.72 8.15
CA VAL A 252 9.07 11.66 9.21
C VAL A 252 7.68 12.22 8.95
N SER A 253 7.33 12.59 7.71
CA SER A 253 6.00 13.11 7.39
C SER A 253 4.87 12.11 7.63
N GLN A 254 5.14 10.80 7.46
CA GLN A 254 4.14 9.77 7.79
C GLN A 254 3.96 9.64 9.29
N GLU A 255 5.05 9.67 10.06
CA GLU A 255 5.00 9.62 11.51
C GLU A 255 4.28 10.86 12.08
N GLU A 256 4.52 12.05 11.52
CA GLU A 256 3.80 13.27 11.90
C GLU A 256 2.29 13.20 11.60
N GLU A 257 1.88 12.61 10.47
CA GLU A 257 0.46 12.38 10.15
C GLU A 257 -0.18 11.42 11.18
N GLU A 258 0.49 10.32 11.52
CA GLU A 258 0.00 9.36 12.53
C GLU A 258 -0.10 9.97 13.93
N VAL A 259 0.89 10.79 14.33
CA VAL A 259 0.87 11.49 15.63
C VAL A 259 -0.28 12.50 15.67
N LYS A 260 -0.50 13.28 14.60
CA LYS A 260 -1.63 14.22 14.53
C LYS A 260 -2.98 13.52 14.61
N GLU A 261 -3.18 12.43 13.87
CA GLU A 261 -4.42 11.64 13.97
C GLU A 261 -4.64 11.14 15.40
N ARG A 262 -3.57 10.72 16.09
CA ARG A 262 -3.65 10.27 17.48
C ARG A 262 -3.96 11.40 18.45
N GLU A 263 -3.38 12.59 18.25
CA GLU A 263 -3.69 13.79 19.05
C GLU A 263 -5.15 14.22 18.86
N GLU A 264 -5.65 14.24 17.61
CA GLU A 264 -7.05 14.56 17.31
C GLU A 264 -8.03 13.60 18.00
N ILE A 265 -7.73 12.29 18.02
CA ILE A 265 -8.52 11.29 18.73
C ILE A 265 -8.52 11.55 20.25
N LEU A 266 -7.37 11.86 20.83
CA LEU A 266 -7.25 12.14 22.26
C LEU A 266 -8.01 13.42 22.65
N GLU A 267 -7.94 14.47 21.83
CA GLU A 267 -8.72 15.70 22.04
C GLU A 267 -10.23 15.43 21.97
N GLU A 268 -10.68 14.59 21.05
CA GLU A 268 -12.09 14.20 20.94
C GLU A 268 -12.56 13.36 22.15
N GLU A 269 -11.72 12.45 22.63
CA GLU A 269 -11.97 11.70 23.86
C GLU A 269 -12.03 12.62 25.08
N GLU A 270 -11.11 13.58 25.21
CA GLU A 270 -11.10 14.56 26.31
C GLU A 270 -12.37 15.43 26.30
N ARG A 271 -12.76 15.96 25.14
CA ARG A 271 -14.02 16.71 24.99
C ARG A 271 -15.24 15.87 25.40
N THR A 272 -15.25 14.59 25.02
CA THR A 272 -16.32 13.67 25.38
C THR A 272 -16.37 13.43 26.89
N LEU A 273 -15.22 13.27 27.55
CA LEU A 273 -15.14 13.11 28.99
C LEU A 273 -15.59 14.37 29.73
N LEU A 274 -15.15 15.56 29.31
CA LEU A 274 -15.58 16.83 29.89
C LEU A 274 -17.10 17.04 29.77
N MET A 275 -17.71 16.69 28.64
CA MET A 275 -19.17 16.71 28.48
C MET A 275 -19.88 15.75 29.45
N ARG A 276 -19.34 14.54 29.66
CA ARG A 276 -19.91 13.59 30.63
C ARG A 276 -19.79 14.07 32.08
N VAL A 277 -18.66 14.69 32.44
CA VAL A 277 -18.45 15.25 33.79
C VAL A 277 -19.44 16.38 34.05
N THR A 278 -19.57 17.33 33.13
CA THR A 278 -20.54 18.43 33.27
C THR A 278 -21.99 17.94 33.33
N GLU A 279 -22.34 16.87 32.60
CA GLU A 279 -23.67 16.25 32.74
C GLU A 279 -23.89 15.65 34.15
N ILE A 280 -22.88 14.99 34.71
CA ILE A 280 -22.94 14.43 36.07
C ILE A 280 -23.11 15.54 37.11
N GLU A 281 -22.35 16.64 37.00
CA GLU A 281 -22.49 17.80 37.88
C GLU A 281 -23.90 18.39 37.84
N GLN A 282 -24.51 18.51 36.65
CA GLN A 282 -25.89 18.98 36.51
C GLN A 282 -26.91 18.03 37.14
N ARG A 283 -26.71 16.72 37.01
CA ARG A 283 -27.56 15.71 37.64
C ARG A 283 -27.45 15.78 39.17
N LEU A 284 -26.25 15.98 39.70
CA LEU A 284 -26.02 16.11 41.13
C LEU A 284 -26.69 17.37 41.69
N ALA A 285 -26.50 18.53 41.06
CA ALA A 285 -27.15 19.78 41.44
C ALA A 285 -28.69 19.69 41.43
N ARG A 286 -29.26 18.94 40.46
CA ARG A 286 -30.70 18.67 40.42
C ARG A 286 -31.18 17.85 41.62
N VAL A 287 -30.42 16.85 42.05
CA VAL A 287 -30.75 16.00 43.21
C VAL A 287 -30.66 16.82 44.49
N GLU A 288 -29.62 17.61 44.67
CA GLU A 288 -29.48 18.52 45.83
C GLU A 288 -30.66 19.48 45.94
N TRP A 289 -31.04 20.12 44.82
CA TRP A 289 -32.20 21.01 44.77
C TRP A 289 -33.53 20.31 45.10
N LEU A 290 -33.70 19.06 44.65
CA LEU A 290 -34.89 18.26 44.98
C LEU A 290 -34.96 17.92 46.46
N MET A 291 -33.83 17.55 47.08
CA MET A 291 -33.77 17.26 48.51
C MET A 291 -34.15 18.50 49.35
N GLU A 292 -33.56 19.66 49.05
CA GLU A 292 -33.83 20.93 49.74
C GLU A 292 -35.30 21.40 49.57
N ARG A 293 -35.92 21.05 48.44
CA ARG A 293 -37.36 21.30 48.21
C ARG A 293 -38.25 20.39 49.06
N VAL A 294 -37.91 19.11 49.17
CA VAL A 294 -38.66 18.13 49.98
C VAL A 294 -38.56 18.50 51.46
N GLU A 295 -37.36 18.83 51.94
CA GLU A 295 -37.14 19.27 53.32
C GLU A 295 -38.03 20.47 53.69
N ARG A 296 -38.06 21.51 52.84
CA ARG A 296 -38.96 22.67 53.03
C ARG A 296 -40.45 22.33 53.00
N HIS A 297 -40.87 21.31 52.25
CA HIS A 297 -42.27 20.86 52.26
C HIS A 297 -42.60 20.13 53.57
N LEU A 298 -41.69 19.30 54.06
CA LEU A 298 -41.84 18.58 55.33
C LEU A 298 -41.87 19.57 56.51
N GLU A 299 -40.99 20.57 56.52
CA GLU A 299 -41.01 21.64 57.53
C GLU A 299 -42.34 22.43 57.52
N LYS A 300 -42.85 22.77 56.33
CA LYS A 300 -44.15 23.43 56.20
C LYS A 300 -45.31 22.58 56.71
N GLN A 301 -45.32 21.28 56.41
CA GLN A 301 -46.34 20.34 56.92
C GLN A 301 -46.24 20.16 58.44
N ALA A 302 -45.03 20.15 59.00
CA ALA A 302 -44.82 20.07 60.44
C ALA A 302 -45.21 21.37 61.17
N SER A 303 -45.09 22.52 60.50
CA SER A 303 -45.44 23.85 61.03
C SER A 303 -46.93 24.19 60.94
N ASP A 304 -47.73 23.39 60.22
CA ASP A 304 -49.18 23.56 60.08
C ASP A 304 -49.94 22.51 60.92
N PRO A 305 -50.18 22.76 62.24
CA PRO A 305 -50.93 21.84 63.09
C PRO A 305 -52.43 21.94 62.78
N GLY A 306 -52.87 21.23 61.74
CA GLY A 306 -54.22 20.70 61.60
C GLY A 306 -55.36 21.71 61.51
N GLU A 307 -55.64 22.20 60.31
CA GLU A 307 -56.99 22.67 59.96
C GLU A 307 -57.82 21.48 59.44
N GLY A 308 -58.59 20.85 60.34
CA GLY A 308 -59.90 20.27 60.06
C GLY A 308 -60.00 18.85 59.46
N LYS A 309 -60.40 17.88 60.31
CA LYS A 309 -61.42 16.89 59.93
C LYS A 309 -62.51 16.84 61.00
N THR A 310 -63.58 17.57 60.73
CA THR A 310 -64.94 17.33 61.21
C THR A 310 -65.53 16.14 60.47
N ASP A 311 -65.95 15.12 61.23
CA ASP A 311 -67.20 14.34 61.08
C ASP A 311 -67.47 13.63 62.42
#